data_AF-A0AAV4MEN6-F1
#
_entry.id   AF-A0AAV4MEN6-F1
#
_cell.length_a   1.000
_cell.length_b   1.000
_cell.length_c   1.000
_cell.angle_alpha   90.00
_cell.angle_beta   90.00
_cell.angle_gamma   90.00
#
_symmetry.space_group_name_H-M   'P 1'
#
loop_
_entity.id
_entity.type
_entity.pdbx_description
1 polymer ?
#
loop_
_entity_poly.entity_id
_entity_poly.type
_entity_poly.pdbx_seq_one_letter_code
_entity_poly.pdbx_strand_id
1 'polypeptide(L)'
;MAGPNNEVQFINIKALNEWDPKYSGGIEWRSKLDAQRGAVLANELKNNSCKLAKWTVQALLAGSDQIKFGYVSRVHVRDSSKHAILGTQQFKPKEFADQINLSMENAWGILRCIIDQCMKLKEGKYLIMKDPNKPVIRLYDIPDHTFETEDEDEEDGDDESNEGGED
;
A
#
# COMPACT_ATOMS: atom_id res chain seq x y z
N MET A 1 -5.38 -6.33 19.99
CA MET A 1 -4.59 -6.06 21.23
C MET A 1 -5.59 -5.57 22.27
N ALA A 2 -5.46 -5.95 23.55
CA ALA A 2 -6.37 -5.42 24.57
C ALA A 2 -6.03 -3.95 24.84
N GLY A 3 -7.02 -3.07 24.67
CA GLY A 3 -6.91 -1.66 25.04
C GLY A 3 -6.87 -1.46 26.55
N PRO A 4 -6.71 -0.21 27.03
CA PRO A 4 -6.63 0.12 28.45
C PRO A 4 -7.84 -0.36 29.28
N ASN A 5 -9.01 -0.47 28.63
CA ASN A 5 -10.26 -0.92 29.24
C ASN A 5 -10.58 -2.39 28.94
N ASN A 6 -9.59 -3.18 28.50
CA ASN A 6 -9.75 -4.56 28.05
C ASN A 6 -10.63 -4.72 26.78
N GLU A 7 -10.87 -3.62 26.06
CA GLU A 7 -11.56 -3.60 24.78
C GLU A 7 -10.65 -4.12 23.66
N VAL A 8 -11.24 -4.79 22.67
CA VAL A 8 -10.49 -5.27 21.51
C VAL A 8 -10.13 -4.09 20.61
N GLN A 9 -8.83 -3.84 20.43
CA GLN A 9 -8.33 -2.86 19.45
C GLN A 9 -7.87 -3.52 18.15
N PHE A 10 -8.28 -2.91 17.04
CA PHE A 10 -7.87 -3.25 15.68
C PHE A 10 -6.65 -2.43 15.28
N ILE A 11 -5.65 -3.12 14.72
CA ILE A 11 -4.36 -2.52 14.40
C ILE A 11 -4.03 -2.78 12.93
N ASN A 12 -3.68 -1.72 12.22
CA ASN A 12 -3.11 -1.81 10.89
C ASN A 12 -1.57 -1.84 10.99
N ILE A 13 -0.92 -2.90 10.50
CA ILE A 13 0.52 -3.10 10.64
C ILE A 13 1.22 -2.92 9.29
N LYS A 14 2.28 -2.12 9.27
CA LYS A 14 3.14 -1.90 8.09
C LYS A 14 4.62 -1.93 8.50
N ALA A 15 5.50 -2.16 7.54
CA ALA A 15 6.95 -2.19 7.78
C ALA A 15 7.67 -1.12 6.96
N LEU A 16 8.38 -0.23 7.62
CA LEU A 16 9.40 0.61 7.03
C LEU A 16 10.68 -0.21 6.86
N ASN A 17 11.38 0.01 5.76
CA ASN A 17 12.57 -0.75 5.41
C ASN A 17 13.77 0.16 5.12
N GLU A 18 14.90 -0.17 5.72
CA GLU A 18 16.22 0.44 5.45
C GLU A 18 17.08 -0.56 4.67
N TRP A 19 17.72 -0.08 3.60
CA TRP A 19 18.59 -0.90 2.73
C TRP A 19 20.06 -0.53 2.91
N ASP A 20 20.54 0.52 2.24
CA ASP A 20 21.87 1.11 2.48
C ASP A 20 21.68 2.54 3.01
N PRO A 21 21.94 2.80 4.30
CA PRO A 21 21.74 4.10 4.92
C PRO A 21 22.43 5.25 4.19
N LYS A 22 23.57 4.99 3.53
CA LYS A 22 24.33 6.01 2.81
C LYS A 22 23.54 6.62 1.65
N TYR A 23 22.67 5.81 1.05
CA TYR A 23 21.87 6.21 -0.12
C TYR A 23 20.38 6.37 0.23
N SER A 24 19.90 5.77 1.33
CA SER A 24 18.51 5.85 1.80
C SER A 24 18.28 7.02 2.77
N GLY A 25 18.80 8.20 2.45
CA GLY A 25 18.57 9.43 3.23
C GLY A 25 19.60 9.74 4.33
N GLY A 26 20.68 8.95 4.44
CA GLY A 26 21.86 9.31 5.23
C GLY A 26 21.75 9.12 6.73
N ILE A 27 20.62 8.60 7.23
CA ILE A 27 20.39 8.31 8.65
C ILE A 27 20.44 6.80 8.87
N GLU A 28 21.43 6.33 9.63
CA GLU A 28 21.55 4.93 10.02
C GLU A 28 20.63 4.60 11.21
N TRP A 29 19.66 3.72 11.01
CA TRP A 29 18.64 3.44 12.02
C TRP A 29 19.21 2.75 13.25
N ARG A 30 20.18 1.84 13.09
CA ARG A 30 20.80 1.13 14.23
C ARG A 30 21.38 2.05 15.28
N SER A 31 21.93 3.20 14.87
CA SER A 31 22.52 4.17 15.78
C SER A 31 21.54 5.28 16.19
N LYS A 32 20.45 5.50 15.43
CA LYS A 32 19.58 6.67 15.59
C LYS A 32 18.15 6.36 16.03
N LEU A 33 17.66 5.13 15.91
CA LEU A 33 16.25 4.83 16.16
C LEU A 33 15.85 5.00 17.64
N ASP A 34 16.76 4.71 18.56
CA ASP A 34 16.53 4.88 20.01
C ASP A 34 16.70 6.34 20.45
N ALA A 35 17.78 7.00 20.00
CA ALA A 35 18.10 8.35 20.43
C ALA A 35 17.34 9.46 19.67
N GLN A 36 16.98 9.23 18.40
CA GLN A 36 16.49 10.23 17.46
C GLN A 36 15.34 9.70 16.60
N ARG A 37 14.39 8.98 17.20
CA ARG A 37 13.24 8.36 16.50
C ARG A 37 12.47 9.34 15.61
N GLY A 38 12.26 10.57 16.08
CA GLY A 38 11.59 11.62 15.30
C GLY A 38 12.36 11.99 14.03
N ALA A 39 13.69 12.03 14.07
CA ALA A 39 14.52 12.34 12.91
C ALA A 39 14.49 11.20 11.88
N VAL A 40 14.53 9.94 12.35
CA VAL A 40 14.37 8.77 11.48
C VAL A 40 13.02 8.83 10.77
N LEU A 41 11.94 9.05 11.51
CA LEU A 41 10.60 9.14 10.92
C LEU A 41 10.46 10.33 9.96
N ALA A 42 11.00 11.51 10.29
CA ALA A 42 10.96 12.67 9.40
C ALA A 42 11.72 12.41 8.08
N ASN A 43 12.86 11.73 8.13
CA ASN A 43 13.58 11.30 6.92
C ASN A 43 12.75 10.31 6.10
N GLU A 44 12.08 9.36 6.75
CA GLU A 44 11.18 8.44 6.05
C GLU A 44 9.98 9.15 5.42
N LEU A 45 9.39 10.12 6.10
CA LEU A 45 8.29 10.93 5.55
C LEU A 45 8.73 11.69 4.29
N LYS A 46 9.96 12.22 4.28
CA LYS A 46 10.51 12.90 3.11
C LYS A 46 10.73 11.94 1.94
N ASN A 47 11.31 10.78 2.18
CA ASN A 47 11.73 9.85 1.11
C ASN A 47 10.61 8.92 0.64
N ASN A 48 9.59 8.69 1.46
CA ASN A 48 8.53 7.71 1.24
C ASN A 48 7.12 8.29 1.41
N SER A 49 6.95 9.61 1.23
CA SER A 49 5.70 10.36 1.50
C SER A 49 4.43 9.68 0.96
N CYS A 50 4.42 9.30 -0.32
CA CYS A 50 3.26 8.65 -0.94
C CYS A 50 2.96 7.25 -0.33
N LYS A 51 4.00 6.49 0.03
CA LYS A 51 3.84 5.17 0.68
C LYS A 51 3.18 5.33 2.05
N LEU A 52 3.70 6.25 2.86
CA LEU A 52 3.18 6.56 4.20
C LEU A 52 1.75 7.12 4.12
N ALA A 53 1.48 8.06 3.21
CA ALA A 53 0.14 8.60 3.01
C ALA A 53 -0.89 7.51 2.65
N LYS A 54 -0.57 6.60 1.72
CA LYS A 54 -1.45 5.47 1.36
C LYS A 54 -1.74 4.56 2.56
N TRP A 55 -0.72 4.23 3.35
CA TRP A 55 -0.92 3.41 4.55
C TRP A 55 -1.82 4.10 5.59
N THR A 56 -1.64 5.40 5.78
CA THR A 56 -2.47 6.19 6.69
C THR A 56 -3.93 6.24 6.22
N VAL A 57 -4.17 6.50 4.92
CA VAL A 57 -5.52 6.46 4.34
C VAL A 57 -6.15 5.09 4.51
N GLN A 58 -5.42 4.00 4.26
CA GLN A 58 -5.92 2.63 4.47
C GLN A 58 -6.36 2.41 5.93
N ALA A 59 -5.56 2.84 6.90
CA ALA A 59 -5.90 2.70 8.31
C ALA A 59 -7.11 3.55 8.72
N LEU A 60 -7.23 4.76 8.18
CA LEU A 60 -8.39 5.64 8.40
C LEU A 60 -9.67 5.06 7.80
N LEU A 61 -9.63 4.59 6.55
CA LEU A 61 -10.80 4.00 5.87
C LEU A 61 -11.24 2.69 6.53
N ALA A 62 -10.29 1.89 7.02
CA ALA A 62 -10.60 0.67 7.75
C ALA A 62 -11.10 0.92 9.19
N GLY A 63 -11.12 2.18 9.66
CA GLY A 63 -11.49 2.50 11.04
C GLY A 63 -10.55 1.88 12.08
N SER A 64 -9.27 1.71 11.75
CA SER A 64 -8.29 1.10 12.67
C SER A 64 -8.05 2.01 13.88
N ASP A 65 -8.03 1.44 15.08
CA ASP A 65 -7.72 2.19 16.31
C ASP A 65 -6.28 2.69 16.30
N GLN A 66 -5.38 1.87 15.75
CA GLN A 66 -3.94 2.12 15.73
C GLN A 66 -3.35 1.74 14.37
N ILE A 67 -2.32 2.48 13.95
CA ILE A 67 -1.38 2.08 12.91
C ILE A 67 -0.02 1.83 13.57
N LYS A 68 0.60 0.69 13.26
CA LYS A 68 1.88 0.28 13.81
C LYS A 68 2.92 0.10 12.71
N PHE A 69 4.07 0.73 12.87
CA PHE A 69 5.21 0.63 11.98
C PHE A 69 6.31 -0.22 12.61
N GLY A 70 6.78 -1.24 11.89
CA GLY A 70 8.04 -1.92 12.17
C GLY A 70 9.19 -1.27 11.41
N TYR A 71 10.34 -1.11 12.06
CA TYR A 71 11.58 -0.65 11.44
C TYR A 71 12.46 -1.86 11.14
N VAL A 72 12.54 -2.24 9.86
CA VAL A 72 13.28 -3.41 9.39
C VAL A 72 14.49 -2.96 8.59
N SER A 73 15.67 -3.44 8.94
CA SER A 73 16.91 -3.11 8.22
C SER A 73 17.61 -4.38 7.75
N ARG A 74 18.29 -4.33 6.60
CA ARG A 74 19.16 -5.43 6.15
C ARG A 74 20.22 -5.72 7.22
N VAL A 75 20.58 -6.99 7.42
CA VAL A 75 21.69 -7.35 8.33
C VAL A 75 23.02 -6.83 7.77
N HIS A 76 23.21 -6.98 6.47
CA HIS A 76 24.33 -6.42 5.74
C HIS A 76 23.79 -5.67 4.52
N VAL A 77 24.25 -4.43 4.27
CA VAL A 77 23.65 -3.53 3.25
C VAL A 77 23.61 -4.13 1.83
N ARG A 78 24.59 -5.00 1.51
CA ARG A 78 24.69 -5.69 0.21
C ARG A 78 23.88 -6.98 0.10
N ASP A 79 23.35 -7.51 1.20
CA ASP A 79 22.60 -8.76 1.23
C ASP A 79 21.12 -8.47 1.48
N SER A 80 20.28 -8.66 0.46
CA SER A 80 18.83 -8.47 0.55
C SER A 80 18.07 -9.70 1.05
N SER A 81 18.75 -10.80 1.39
CA SER A 81 18.09 -12.02 1.88
C SER A 81 17.88 -12.02 3.40
N LYS A 82 18.69 -11.25 4.16
CA LYS A 82 18.68 -11.24 5.62
C LYS A 82 18.31 -9.88 6.19
N HIS A 83 17.32 -9.87 7.07
CA HIS A 83 16.78 -8.66 7.69
C HIS A 83 16.67 -8.80 9.21
N ALA A 84 16.73 -7.67 9.92
CA ALA A 84 16.53 -7.59 11.36
C ALA A 84 15.50 -6.51 11.69
N ILE A 85 14.64 -6.80 12.67
CA ILE A 85 13.69 -5.82 13.21
C ILE A 85 14.42 -5.02 14.29
N LEU A 86 14.50 -3.70 14.10
CA LEU A 86 15.19 -2.79 15.00
C LEU A 86 14.26 -2.20 16.06
N GLY A 87 12.97 -2.09 15.75
CA GLY A 87 11.99 -1.57 16.68
C GLY A 87 10.61 -1.40 16.05
N THR A 88 9.65 -0.95 16.85
CA THR A 88 8.30 -0.64 16.39
C THR A 88 7.82 0.69 16.96
N GLN A 89 6.98 1.39 16.23
CA GLN A 89 6.31 2.60 16.67
C GLN A 89 4.81 2.50 16.38
N GLN A 90 3.99 3.09 17.24
CA GLN A 90 2.54 3.03 17.16
C GLN A 90 1.97 4.45 17.19
N PHE A 91 0.93 4.68 16.39
CA PHE A 91 0.22 5.94 16.30
C PHE A 91 -1.29 5.70 16.19
N LYS A 92 -2.09 6.67 16.61
CA LYS A 92 -3.47 6.75 16.12
C LYS A 92 -3.45 7.24 14.67
N PRO A 93 -4.22 6.63 13.73
CA PRO A 93 -4.18 7.02 12.33
C PRO A 93 -4.50 8.50 12.09
N LYS A 94 -5.44 9.08 12.86
CA LYS A 94 -5.81 10.51 12.75
C LYS A 94 -4.66 11.43 13.16
N GLU A 95 -4.05 11.17 14.32
CA GLU A 95 -2.90 11.95 14.80
C GLU A 95 -1.71 11.83 13.82
N PHE A 96 -1.50 10.64 13.23
CA PHE A 96 -0.47 10.44 12.23
C PHE A 96 -0.78 11.17 10.90
N ALA A 97 -2.04 11.21 10.47
CA ALA A 97 -2.44 11.97 9.29
C ALA A 97 -2.11 13.47 9.43
N ASP A 98 -2.38 14.04 10.61
CA ASP A 98 -2.04 15.44 10.91
C ASP A 98 -0.52 15.66 10.87
N GLN A 99 0.28 14.74 11.44
CA GLN A 99 1.75 14.82 11.42
C GLN A 99 2.36 14.81 10.02
N ILE A 100 1.72 14.11 9.07
CA ILE A 100 2.20 13.99 7.68
C ILE A 100 1.54 15.00 6.74
N ASN A 101 0.76 15.94 7.27
CA ASN A 101 0.01 16.93 6.51
C ASN A 101 -0.95 16.30 5.48
N LEU A 102 -1.62 15.21 5.87
CA LEU A 102 -2.63 14.53 5.07
C LEU A 102 -4.04 14.97 5.51
N SER A 103 -4.69 15.79 4.67
CA SER A 103 -6.09 16.18 4.87
C SER A 103 -7.05 15.20 4.19
N MET A 104 -7.94 14.58 4.99
CA MET A 104 -9.00 13.73 4.45
C MET A 104 -10.05 14.52 3.67
N GLU A 105 -10.29 15.79 3.99
CA GLU A 105 -11.17 16.66 3.19
C GLU A 105 -10.63 16.83 1.77
N ASN A 106 -9.32 17.06 1.64
CA ASN A 106 -8.66 17.12 0.34
C ASN A 106 -8.73 15.77 -0.39
N ALA A 107 -8.45 14.66 0.30
CA ALA A 107 -8.51 13.32 -0.28
C ALA A 107 -9.92 12.98 -0.82
N TRP A 108 -10.97 13.25 -0.05
CA TRP A 108 -12.36 13.08 -0.48
C TRP A 108 -12.74 14.02 -1.63
N GLY A 109 -12.26 15.26 -1.61
CA GLY A 109 -12.47 16.22 -2.69
C GLY A 109 -11.87 15.74 -4.02
N ILE A 110 -10.64 15.22 -3.99
CA ILE A 110 -9.98 14.64 -5.17
C ILE A 110 -10.74 13.41 -5.66
N LEU A 111 -11.12 12.50 -4.76
CA LEU A 111 -11.90 11.30 -5.13
C LEU A 111 -13.24 11.68 -5.78
N ARG A 112 -13.96 12.64 -5.18
CA ARG A 112 -15.23 13.14 -5.70
C ARG A 112 -15.07 13.70 -7.11
N CYS A 113 -14.03 14.50 -7.34
CA CYS A 113 -13.72 15.05 -8.66
C CYS A 113 -13.57 13.93 -9.71
N ILE A 114 -12.84 12.85 -9.40
CA ILE A 114 -12.65 11.72 -10.31
C ILE A 114 -13.98 11.00 -10.58
N ILE A 115 -14.76 10.69 -9.53
CA ILE A 115 -16.06 10.04 -9.66
C ILE A 115 -17.01 10.86 -10.54
N ASP A 116 -17.09 12.17 -10.30
CA ASP A 116 -17.98 13.07 -11.05
C ASP A 116 -17.57 13.17 -12.54
N GLN A 117 -16.30 12.95 -12.89
CA GLN A 117 -15.88 12.84 -14.30
C GLN A 117 -16.27 11.50 -14.89
N CYS A 118 -16.00 10.39 -14.19
CA CYS A 118 -16.34 9.05 -14.68
C CYS A 118 -17.85 8.86 -14.87
N MET A 119 -18.68 9.42 -13.98
CA MET A 119 -20.15 9.34 -14.07
C MET A 119 -20.75 10.06 -15.29
N LYS A 120 -19.97 10.89 -16.01
CA LYS A 120 -20.38 11.56 -17.25
C LYS A 120 -20.00 10.76 -18.50
N LEU A 121 -19.16 9.74 -18.35
CA LEU A 121 -18.69 8.92 -19.46
C LEU A 121 -19.73 7.84 -19.78
N LYS A 122 -19.56 7.21 -20.94
CA LYS A 122 -20.38 6.08 -21.33
C LYS A 122 -19.95 4.84 -20.54
N GLU A 123 -20.79 3.82 -20.55
CA GLU A 123 -20.41 2.50 -20.05
C GLU A 123 -19.26 1.94 -20.89
N GLY A 124 -18.26 1.35 -20.22
CA GLY A 124 -17.05 0.81 -20.85
C GLY A 124 -15.91 0.68 -19.83
N LYS A 125 -14.76 0.15 -20.27
CA LYS A 125 -13.54 0.08 -19.45
C LYS A 125 -12.68 1.35 -19.60
N TYR A 126 -12.11 1.80 -18.48
CA TYR A 126 -11.29 3.01 -18.41
C TYR A 126 -10.02 2.77 -17.60
N LEU A 127 -8.97 3.52 -17.90
CA LEU A 127 -7.69 3.47 -17.19
C LEU A 127 -7.27 4.85 -16.68
N ILE A 128 -7.10 4.99 -15.36
CA ILE A 128 -6.47 6.14 -14.74
C ILE A 128 -4.96 5.90 -14.62
N MET A 129 -4.15 6.76 -15.22
CA MET A 129 -2.69 6.62 -15.21
C MET A 129 -2.01 7.92 -14.81
N LYS A 130 -1.05 7.82 -13.89
CA LYS A 130 -0.13 8.91 -13.56
C LYS A 130 1.00 8.96 -14.59
N ASP A 131 1.20 10.12 -15.22
CA ASP A 131 2.33 10.31 -16.15
C ASP A 131 3.66 10.05 -15.42
N PRO A 132 4.61 9.27 -15.99
CA PRO A 132 5.87 8.94 -15.32
C PRO A 132 6.77 10.16 -15.04
N ASN A 133 6.72 11.17 -15.91
CA ASN A 133 7.64 12.31 -15.89
C ASN A 133 6.97 13.62 -15.47
N LYS A 134 5.66 13.75 -15.71
CA LYS A 134 4.89 14.97 -15.41
C LYS A 134 3.96 14.75 -14.22
N PRO A 135 3.73 15.75 -13.35
CA PRO A 135 2.82 15.63 -12.21
C PRO A 135 1.34 15.72 -12.62
N VAL A 136 0.90 14.87 -13.57
CA VAL A 136 -0.48 14.85 -14.09
C VAL A 136 -1.02 13.42 -14.13
N ILE A 137 -2.30 13.27 -13.81
CA ILE A 137 -3.06 12.03 -14.01
C ILE A 137 -3.91 12.17 -15.28
N ARG A 138 -4.08 11.09 -16.03
CA ARG A 138 -4.89 11.02 -17.24
C ARG A 138 -5.88 9.87 -17.15
N LEU A 139 -7.04 10.07 -17.75
CA LEU A 139 -8.09 9.06 -17.88
C LEU A 139 -8.17 8.66 -19.36
N TYR A 140 -8.03 7.36 -19.62
CA TYR A 140 -8.07 6.77 -20.96
C TYR A 140 -9.32 5.92 -21.09
N ASP A 141 -10.03 6.09 -22.20
CA ASP A 141 -11.03 5.12 -22.68
C ASP A 141 -10.26 4.00 -23.38
N ILE A 142 -10.52 2.74 -23.01
CA ILE A 142 -9.78 1.59 -23.50
C ILE A 142 -10.76 0.53 -24.02
N PRO A 143 -10.36 -0.26 -25.03
CA PRO A 143 -11.19 -1.38 -25.47
C PRO A 143 -11.50 -2.35 -24.32
N ASP A 144 -12.70 -2.92 -24.30
CA ASP A 144 -13.13 -3.80 -23.20
C ASP A 144 -12.24 -5.05 -23.06
N HIS A 145 -11.68 -5.56 -24.16
CA HIS A 145 -10.78 -6.72 -24.15
C HIS A 145 -9.34 -6.41 -23.67
N THR A 146 -8.99 -5.16 -23.31
CA THR A 146 -7.60 -4.76 -23.01
C THR A 146 -6.98 -5.52 -21.82
N PHE A 147 -7.80 -5.96 -20.87
CA PHE A 147 -7.36 -6.66 -19.66
C PHE A 147 -7.90 -8.09 -19.53
N GLU A 148 -8.55 -8.60 -20.57
CA GLU A 148 -8.99 -9.99 -20.61
C GLU A 148 -7.80 -10.87 -21.02
N THR A 149 -7.49 -11.88 -20.22
CA THR A 149 -6.49 -12.91 -20.55
C THR A 149 -7.16 -13.96 -21.43
N GLU A 150 -6.50 -14.39 -22.51
CA GLU A 150 -6.97 -15.36 -23.51
C GLU A 150 -7.19 -16.81 -22.97
N ASP A 151 -7.34 -16.99 -21.66
CA ASP A 151 -7.37 -18.30 -20.98
C ASP A 151 -8.79 -18.74 -20.56
N GLU A 152 -9.83 -18.38 -21.31
CA GLU A 152 -11.22 -18.84 -21.09
C GLU A 152 -11.75 -19.81 -22.18
N ASP A 153 -10.86 -20.47 -22.95
CA ASP A 153 -11.24 -21.42 -24.02
C ASP A 153 -10.61 -22.83 -23.89
N GLU A 154 -10.49 -23.40 -22.68
CA GLU A 154 -10.15 -24.84 -22.50
C GLU A 154 -11.01 -25.54 -21.44
N GLU A 155 -12.35 -25.50 -21.54
CA GLU A 155 -13.21 -26.52 -20.94
C GLU A 155 -14.35 -26.85 -21.92
N ASP A 156 -14.08 -27.75 -22.87
CA ASP A 156 -15.09 -28.63 -23.50
C ASP A 156 -14.36 -29.73 -24.28
N GLY A 157 -13.93 -30.76 -23.54
CA GLY A 157 -13.39 -32.00 -24.09
C GLY A 157 -14.15 -33.17 -23.50
N ASP A 158 -15.31 -33.46 -24.07
CA ASP A 158 -16.06 -34.71 -23.92
C ASP A 158 -15.13 -35.93 -23.99
N ASP A 159 -15.23 -36.82 -23.00
CA ASP A 159 -14.81 -38.21 -23.18
C ASP A 159 -15.90 -39.13 -22.59
N GLU A 160 -16.91 -39.40 -23.43
CA GLU A 160 -17.85 -40.50 -23.24
C GLU A 160 -17.08 -41.83 -23.21
N SER A 161 -16.83 -42.35 -22.01
CA SER A 161 -16.34 -43.73 -21.83
C SER A 161 -17.51 -44.70 -22.03
N ASN A 162 -17.67 -45.11 -23.29
CA ASN A 162 -18.47 -46.23 -23.73
C ASN A 162 -17.89 -47.56 -23.20
N GLU A 163 -18.33 -48.02 -22.03
CA GLU A 163 -18.11 -49.41 -21.60
C GLU A 163 -19.12 -50.34 -22.30
N GLY A 164 -18.74 -50.78 -23.50
CA GLY A 164 -19.29 -51.97 -24.14
C GLY A 164 -18.75 -53.24 -23.47
N GLY A 165 -19.64 -54.17 -23.14
CA GLY A 165 -19.31 -55.47 -22.54
C GLY A 165 -18.81 -56.54 -23.53
N GLU A 166 -18.58 -57.72 -22.94
CA GLU A 166 -18.18 -59.04 -23.50
C GLU A 166 -16.67 -59.13 -23.85
N ASP A 167 -15.87 -60.09 -23.35
CA ASP A 167 -16.07 -61.47 -22.88
C ASP A 167 -15.41 -61.78 -21.51
#